data_AF-A0A4Y6UZQ0-F1
#
_entry.id   AF-A0A4Y6UZQ0-F1
#
_cell.length_a   1.000
_cell.length_b   1.000
_cell.length_c   1.000
_cell.angle_alpha   90.00
_cell.angle_beta   90.00
_cell.angle_gamma   90.00
#
_symmetry.space_group_name_H-M   'P 1'
#
loop_
_entity.id
_entity.type
_entity.pdbx_description
1 polymer ?
#
loop_
_entity_poly.entity_id
_entity_poly.type
_entity_poly.pdbx_seq_one_letter_code
_entity_poly.pdbx_strand_id
1 'polypeptide(L)' 'METQIAGASAPNVEFLKLLERSRAGDRSALMRVVELLEPDIAELSRGMQMERSDAMQTLRTELIGLVLRRPAEI' A
#
# COMPACT_ATOMS: atom_id res chain seq x y z
N MET A 1 -6.85 -27.42 13.35
CA MET A 1 -6.86 -25.95 13.41
C MET A 1 -6.12 -25.48 12.17
N GLU A 2 -6.85 -25.27 11.08
CA GLU A 2 -6.27 -24.77 9.83
C GLU A 2 -6.25 -23.25 9.92
N THR A 3 -5.05 -22.68 10.02
CA THR A 3 -4.84 -21.24 9.96
C THR A 3 -5.10 -20.81 8.52
N GLN A 4 -6.35 -20.49 8.20
CA GLN A 4 -6.69 -19.88 6.92
C GLN A 4 -5.91 -18.58 6.82
N ILE A 5 -5.09 -18.49 5.78
CA ILE A 5 -4.41 -17.28 5.35
C ILE A 5 -5.50 -16.37 4.76
N ALA A 6 -6.30 -15.76 5.63
CA ALA A 6 -7.31 -14.80 5.27
C ALA A 6 -6.59 -13.55 4.73
N GLY A 7 -6.58 -13.36 3.41
CA GLY A 7 -6.05 -12.11 2.85
C GLY A 7 -5.90 -12.07 1.33
N ALA A 8 -5.67 -13.19 0.66
CA ALA A 8 -5.59 -13.22 -0.81
C ALA A 8 -6.99 -13.42 -1.43
N SER A 9 -7.96 -12.59 -1.07
CA SER A 9 -9.17 -12.45 -1.89
C SER A 9 -8.77 -11.72 -3.17
N ALA A 10 -9.36 -12.08 -4.31
CA ALA A 10 -9.12 -11.42 -5.58
C ALA A 10 -9.07 -9.88 -5.42
N PRO A 11 -8.20 -9.16 -6.17
CA PRO A 11 -8.04 -7.73 -5.97
C PRO A 11 -9.41 -7.05 -6.05
N ASN A 12 -9.79 -6.40 -4.95
CA ASN A 12 -11.07 -5.69 -4.87
C ASN A 12 -11.11 -4.68 -6.02
N VAL A 13 -12.14 -4.76 -6.86
CA VAL A 13 -12.32 -3.88 -8.02
C VAL A 13 -12.22 -2.41 -7.62
N GLU A 14 -12.69 -2.05 -6.42
CA GLU A 14 -12.56 -0.69 -5.88
C GLU A 14 -11.11 -0.30 -5.61
N PHE A 15 -10.28 -1.23 -5.13
CA PHE A 15 -8.86 -0.98 -4.91
C PHE A 15 -8.11 -0.77 -6.24
N LEU A 16 -8.44 -1.56 -7.27
CA LEU A 16 -7.87 -1.38 -8.61
C LEU A 16 -8.22 -0.01 -9.21
N LYS A 17 -9.49 0.43 -9.09
CA LYS A 17 -9.91 1.76 -9.53
C LYS A 17 -9.17 2.88 -8.78
N LEU A 18 -8.94 2.71 -7.48
CA LEU A 18 -8.16 3.67 -6.70
C LEU A 18 -6.73 3.77 -7.25
N LEU A 19 -6.05 2.63 -7.49
CA LEU A 19 -4.71 2.61 -8.06
C LEU A 19 -4.64 3.29 -9.44
N GLU A 20 -5.59 3.01 -10.34
CA GLU A 20 -5.67 3.62 -11.66
C GLU A 20 -5.83 5.15 -11.57
N ARG A 21 -6.76 5.62 -10.73
CA ARG A 21 -6.96 7.05 -10.50
C ARG A 21 -5.72 7.71 -9.89
N SER A 22 -5.08 7.07 -8.92
CA SER A 22 -3.84 7.57 -8.32
C SER A 22 -2.75 7.76 -9.38
N ARG A 23 -2.57 6.79 -10.28
CA ARG A 23 -1.61 6.85 -11.40
C ARG A 23 -1.95 7.93 -12.42
N ALA A 24 -3.22 8.26 -12.57
CA ALA A 24 -3.69 9.38 -13.39
C ALA A 24 -3.51 10.75 -12.71
N GLY A 25 -2.98 10.81 -11.48
CA GLY A 25 -2.72 12.04 -10.74
C GLY A 25 -3.79 12.43 -9.72
N ASP A 26 -4.78 11.57 -9.47
CA ASP A 26 -5.79 11.79 -8.43
C ASP A 26 -5.19 11.61 -7.03
N ARG A 27 -4.89 12.74 -6.38
CA ARG A 27 -4.32 12.77 -5.03
C ARG A 27 -5.26 12.17 -3.99
N SER A 28 -6.57 12.34 -4.13
CA SER A 28 -7.55 11.80 -3.17
C SER A 28 -7.61 10.28 -3.25
N ALA A 29 -7.53 9.73 -4.46
CA ALA A 29 -7.40 8.28 -4.64
C ALA A 29 -6.10 7.75 -4.02
N LEU A 30 -4.97 8.47 -4.21
CA LEU A 30 -3.69 8.08 -3.62
C LEU A 30 -3.72 8.09 -2.08
N MET A 31 -4.28 9.14 -1.48
CA MET A 31 -4.46 9.19 -0.03
C MET A 31 -5.30 8.01 0.47
N ARG A 32 -6.37 7.68 -0.25
CA ARG A 32 -7.22 6.55 0.12
C ARG A 32 -6.51 5.20 0.04
N VAL A 33 -5.62 5.00 -0.93
CA VAL A 33 -4.76 3.81 -1.01
C VAL A 33 -3.85 3.70 0.21
N VAL A 34 -3.20 4.80 0.59
CA VAL A 34 -2.31 4.82 1.77
C VAL A 34 -3.10 4.53 3.05
N GLU A 35 -4.27 5.14 3.24
CA GLU A 35 -5.14 4.89 4.40
C GLU A 35 -5.58 3.42 4.51
N LEU A 36 -5.95 2.80 3.38
CA LEU A 36 -6.38 1.40 3.36
C LEU A 36 -5.27 0.44 3.78
N LEU A 37 -4.02 0.76 3.45
CA LEU A 37 -2.84 -0.07 3.74
C LEU A 37 -2.13 0.33 5.04
N GLU A 38 -2.61 1.35 5.74
CA GLU A 38 -2.05 1.81 7.01
C GLU A 38 -1.94 0.69 8.08
N PRO A 39 -2.91 -0.23 8.24
CA PRO A 39 -2.78 -1.35 9.17
C PRO A 39 -1.62 -2.29 8.81
N ASP A 40 -1.44 -2.60 7.53
CA ASP A 40 -0.34 -3.44 7.05
C ASP A 40 1.02 -2.74 7.21
N ILE A 41 1.07 -1.44 6.93
CA ILE A 41 2.26 -0.60 7.18
C ILE A 41 2.63 -0.63 8.66
N ALA A 42 1.65 -0.50 9.55
CA ALA A 42 1.86 -0.54 10.99
C ALA A 42 2.38 -1.90 11.46
N GLU A 43 1.88 -3.00 10.89
CA GLU A 43 2.35 -4.34 11.21
C GLU A 43 3.78 -4.59 10.70
N LEU A 44 4.03 -4.30 9.42
CA LEU A 44 5.34 -4.48 8.79
C LEU A 44 6.44 -3.62 9.45
N SER A 45 6.08 -2.42 9.93
CA SER A 45 7.03 -1.52 10.60
C SER A 45 7.68 -2.14 11.83
N ARG A 46 7.02 -3.09 12.51
CA ARG A 46 7.54 -3.74 13.73
C ARG A 46 8.75 -4.65 13.46
N GLY A 47 8.91 -5.11 12.22
CA GLY A 47 10.02 -5.98 11.82
C GLY A 47 11.28 -5.22 11.37
N MET A 48 11.23 -3.89 11.28
CA MET A 48 12.33 -3.09 10.74
C MET A 48 13.32 -2.68 11.84
N GLN A 49 14.61 -2.68 11.51
CA GLN A 49 15.70 -2.28 12.42
C GLN A 49 15.86 -0.75 12.48
N MET A 50 14.79 -0.03 12.82
CA MET A 50 14.78 1.44 12.97
C MET A 50 13.64 1.88 13.89
N GLU A 51 13.62 3.18 14.25
CA GLU A 51 12.52 3.74 15.03
C GLU A 51 11.18 3.56 14.32
N ARG A 52 10.13 3.24 15.09
CA ARG A 52 8.84 2.84 14.50
C ARG A 52 8.23 3.93 13.63
N SER A 53 8.36 5.21 14.02
CA SER A 53 7.91 6.35 13.21
C SER A 53 8.59 6.39 11.84
N ASP A 54 9.90 6.11 11.82
CA ASP A 54 10.74 6.18 10.64
C ASP A 54 10.48 4.98 9.73
N ALA A 55 10.28 3.79 10.31
CA ALA A 55 9.82 2.60 9.61
C ALA A 55 8.48 2.84 8.92
N MET A 56 7.49 3.38 9.64
CA MET A 56 6.19 3.70 9.07
C MET A 56 6.29 4.74 7.95
N GLN A 57 7.12 5.78 8.10
CA GLN A 57 7.31 6.78 7.03
C GLN A 57 8.04 6.21 5.81
N THR A 58 9.02 5.35 6.04
CA THR A 58 9.74 4.65 4.96
C THR A 58 8.77 3.82 4.13
N LEU A 59 7.93 3.00 4.79
CA LEU A 59 6.93 2.17 4.12
C LEU A 59 5.88 3.01 3.37
N ARG A 60 5.38 4.11 3.94
CA ARG A 60 4.46 5.03 3.23
C ARG A 60 5.11 5.64 1.99
N THR A 61 6.36 6.08 2.11
CA THR A 61 7.11 6.69 1.00
C THR A 61 7.30 5.70 -0.14
N GLU A 62 7.73 4.47 0.18
CA GLU A 62 7.89 3.41 -0.81
C GLU A 62 6.56 3.01 -1.43
N LEU A 63 5.48 2.89 -0.65
CA LEU A 63 4.14 2.63 -1.18
C LEU A 63 3.70 3.71 -2.18
N ILE A 64 3.83 4.99 -1.82
CA ILE A 64 3.50 6.10 -2.72
C ILE A 64 4.35 6.00 -4.00
N GLY A 65 5.64 5.73 -3.85
CA GLY A 65 6.55 5.50 -4.97
C GLY A 65 6.09 4.36 -5.88
N LEU A 66 5.70 3.23 -5.32
CA LEU A 66 5.23 2.06 -6.07
C LEU A 66 3.91 2.32 -6.80
N VAL A 67 2.98 3.04 -6.17
CA VAL A 67 1.69 3.40 -6.78
C VAL A 67 1.91 4.33 -7.96
N LEU A 68 2.79 5.34 -7.81
CA LEU A 68 3.02 6.38 -8.81
C LEU A 68 4.03 6.00 -9.90
N ARG A 69 4.86 4.98 -9.69
CA ARG A 69 5.67 4.40 -10.77
C ARG A 69 4.72 3.84 -11.82
N ARG A 70 4.75 4.40 -13.04
CA ARG A 70 4.18 3.70 -14.19
C ARG A 70 4.93 2.38 -14.36
N PRO A 71 4.25 1.26 -14.67
CA PRO A 71 4.98 0.09 -15.13
C PRO A 71 5.82 0.55 -16.32
N ALA A 72 7.14 0.40 -16.20
CA ALA A 72 8.00 0.52 -17.37
C ALA A 72 7.47 -0.51 -18.38
N GLU A 73 7.17 -0.06 -19.59
CA GLU A 73 6.88 -0.97 -20.70
C GLU A 73 8.10 -1.91 -20.82
N ILE A 74 7.88 -3.19 -20.54
CA ILE A 74 8.83 -4.28 -20.81
C ILE A 74 8.46 -4.85 -22.17
#